data_AF-A0A7K9UXT5-F1
#
_entry.id   AF-A0A7K9UXT5-F1
#
_cell.length_a   1.000
_cell.length_b   1.000
_cell.length_c   1.000
_cell.angle_alpha   90.00
_cell.angle_beta   90.00
_cell.angle_gamma   90.00
#
_symmetry.space_group_name_H-M   'P 1'
#
loop_
_entity.id
_entity.type
_entity.pdbx_description
1 polymer ?
#
loop_
_entity_poly.entity_id
_entity_poly.type
_entity_poly.pdbx_seq_one_letter_code
_entity_poly.pdbx_strand_id
1 'polypeptide(L)'
;LSAPGGVSLIVPQPNINATVAQNILLSVEYSCRGIATIEWKHVSNWGTTKIVEWKSGNYVNISTIYKDRVTTFENGSIQLLNVGMRDAGYYFITVTEEYGTNTYGTIIVNVYEIVYEDLHFVAVLFAFLAAVSAILICFMWLCNKSLHLFQKTTHKLTASTTEEIELETIEC
;
A
#
# COMPACT_ATOMS: atom_id res chain seq x y z
N LEU A 1 -42.54 14.87 -5.96
CA LEU A 1 -42.73 16.31 -5.73
C LEU A 1 -41.44 16.88 -5.15
N SER A 2 -40.73 17.73 -5.89
CA SER A 2 -39.54 18.42 -5.40
C SER A 2 -39.99 19.68 -4.65
N ALA A 3 -39.50 19.88 -3.43
CA ALA A 3 -39.86 21.04 -2.61
C ALA A 3 -39.35 22.34 -3.28
N PRO A 4 -40.10 23.44 -3.20
CA PRO A 4 -39.72 24.70 -3.83
C PRO A 4 -38.63 25.41 -2.99
N GLY A 5 -37.41 25.49 -3.52
CA GLY A 5 -36.44 26.55 -3.22
C GLY A 5 -35.60 26.42 -1.95
N GLY A 6 -34.82 25.34 -1.80
CA GLY A 6 -33.78 25.23 -0.78
C GLY A 6 -32.50 24.61 -1.34
N VAL A 7 -31.39 24.74 -0.59
CA VAL A 7 -30.12 24.12 -0.97
C VAL A 7 -30.23 22.60 -0.98
N SER A 8 -29.76 21.96 -2.04
CA SER A 8 -29.68 20.49 -2.15
C SER A 8 -28.24 20.04 -2.23
N LEU A 9 -27.93 18.87 -1.69
CA LEU A 9 -26.60 18.27 -1.71
C LEU A 9 -26.71 16.78 -2.02
N ILE A 10 -25.88 16.32 -2.95
CA ILE A 10 -25.73 14.93 -3.34
C ILE A 10 -24.32 14.48 -2.97
N VAL A 11 -24.22 13.32 -2.34
CA VAL A 11 -22.95 12.66 -2.00
C VAL A 11 -22.91 11.32 -2.75
N PRO A 12 -22.32 11.27 -3.95
CA PRO A 12 -22.36 10.06 -4.79
C PRO A 12 -21.61 8.87 -4.17
N GLN A 13 -20.52 9.15 -3.44
CA GLN A 13 -19.66 8.14 -2.84
C GLN A 13 -19.50 8.43 -1.34
N PRO A 14 -20.39 7.91 -0.49
CA PRO A 14 -20.34 8.14 0.95
C PRO A 14 -19.26 7.31 1.65
N ASN A 15 -18.61 6.37 0.96
CA ASN A 15 -17.53 5.55 1.50
C ASN A 15 -16.38 5.47 0.49
N ILE A 16 -15.18 5.82 0.95
CA ILE A 16 -13.96 5.81 0.14
C ILE A 16 -12.92 4.95 0.83
N ASN A 17 -12.38 3.98 0.09
CA ASN A 17 -11.22 3.21 0.52
C ASN A 17 -9.99 3.77 -0.21
N ALA A 18 -8.97 4.11 0.56
CA ALA A 18 -7.74 4.70 0.08
C ALA A 18 -6.54 3.96 0.65
N THR A 19 -5.41 4.11 -0.03
CA THR A 19 -4.14 3.61 0.44
C THR A 19 -3.21 4.75 0.84
N VAL A 20 -2.26 4.49 1.74
CA VAL A 20 -1.28 5.51 2.13
C VAL A 20 -0.57 6.06 0.88
N ALA A 21 -0.38 7.38 0.87
CA ALA A 21 0.13 8.20 -0.23
C ALA A 21 -0.79 8.41 -1.44
N GLN A 22 -1.99 7.81 -1.46
CA GLN A 22 -2.97 8.04 -2.52
C GLN A 22 -3.58 9.44 -2.44
N ASN A 23 -4.01 9.98 -3.58
CA ASN A 23 -4.84 11.18 -3.64
C ASN A 23 -6.31 10.75 -3.75
N ILE A 24 -7.20 11.34 -2.96
CA ILE A 24 -8.63 11.02 -2.98
C ILE A 24 -9.49 12.23 -3.31
N LEU A 25 -10.63 11.98 -3.95
CA LEU A 25 -11.63 13.00 -4.23
C LEU A 25 -12.84 12.76 -3.32
N LEU A 26 -13.11 13.73 -2.44
CA LEU A 26 -14.34 13.79 -1.65
C LEU A 26 -15.40 14.46 -2.52
N SER A 27 -16.06 13.63 -3.34
CA SER A 27 -16.98 14.07 -4.38
C SER A 27 -18.38 14.37 -3.83
N VAL A 28 -18.87 15.55 -4.17
CA VAL A 28 -20.23 16.02 -3.88
C VAL A 28 -20.72 16.92 -5.01
N GLU A 29 -22.02 17.14 -5.04
CA GLU A 29 -22.65 18.12 -5.92
C GLU A 29 -23.74 18.84 -5.14
N TYR A 30 -23.68 20.16 -5.07
CA TYR A 30 -24.73 20.97 -4.47
C TYR A 30 -25.44 21.84 -5.52
N SER A 31 -26.68 22.20 -5.20
CA SER A 31 -27.43 23.21 -5.96
C SER A 31 -28.04 24.21 -4.99
N CYS A 32 -27.86 25.49 -5.27
CA CYS A 32 -28.50 26.59 -4.56
C CYS A 32 -28.90 27.70 -5.55
N ARG A 33 -29.84 28.56 -5.14
CA ARG A 33 -30.26 29.70 -5.97
C ARG A 33 -29.36 30.93 -5.75
N GLY A 34 -28.88 31.11 -4.54
CA GLY A 34 -27.99 32.21 -4.14
C GLY A 34 -26.51 31.83 -4.07
N ILE A 35 -25.76 32.54 -3.24
CA ILE A 35 -24.36 32.21 -2.92
C ILE A 35 -24.35 31.18 -1.79
N ALA A 36 -23.65 30.07 -2.02
CA ALA A 36 -23.40 29.06 -0.99
C ALA A 36 -22.06 29.30 -0.27
N THR A 37 -22.08 29.07 1.04
CA THR A 37 -20.88 28.87 1.86
C THR A 37 -20.68 27.38 2.07
N ILE A 38 -19.52 26.87 1.71
CA ILE A 38 -19.13 25.48 1.82
C ILE A 38 -18.10 25.35 2.94
N GLU A 39 -18.35 24.43 3.87
CA GLU A 39 -17.40 24.08 4.94
C GLU A 39 -17.16 22.57 4.95
N TRP A 40 -15.89 22.18 5.03
CA TRP A 40 -15.49 20.80 5.29
C TRP A 40 -14.82 20.65 6.66
N LYS A 41 -15.21 19.60 7.39
CA LYS A 41 -14.65 19.19 8.67
C LYS A 41 -14.23 17.73 8.64
N HIS A 42 -13.08 17.44 9.22
CA HIS A 42 -12.59 16.09 9.48
C HIS A 42 -12.83 15.73 10.94
N VAL A 43 -13.45 14.59 11.19
CA VAL A 43 -13.69 14.03 12.52
C VAL A 43 -13.00 12.67 12.59
N SER A 44 -12.07 12.56 13.53
CA SER A 44 -11.29 11.35 13.78
C SER A 44 -11.18 11.10 15.28
N ASN A 45 -10.50 10.02 15.65
CA ASN A 45 -10.23 9.69 17.06
C ASN A 45 -9.36 10.75 17.75
N TRP A 46 -8.66 11.61 17.00
CA TRP A 46 -7.84 12.71 17.54
C TRP A 46 -8.61 14.01 17.72
N GLY A 47 -9.87 14.09 17.27
CA GLY A 47 -10.73 15.25 17.40
C GLY A 47 -11.35 15.72 16.09
N THR A 48 -11.96 16.90 16.13
CA THR A 48 -12.60 17.56 14.99
C THR A 48 -11.76 18.73 14.52
N THR A 49 -11.42 18.75 13.23
CA THR A 49 -10.63 19.82 12.62
C THR A 49 -11.34 20.37 11.38
N LYS A 50 -11.45 21.70 11.28
CA LYS A 50 -11.91 22.35 10.05
C LYS A 50 -10.84 22.19 8.96
N ILE A 51 -11.23 21.67 7.81
CA ILE A 51 -10.33 21.48 6.67
C ILE A 51 -10.26 22.78 5.88
N VAL A 52 -11.43 23.24 5.42
CA VAL A 52 -11.54 24.41 4.55
C VAL A 52 -12.95 24.99 4.66
N GLU A 53 -13.05 26.31 4.47
CA GLU A 53 -14.31 27.00 4.18
C GLU A 53 -14.13 27.96 3.02
N TRP A 54 -15.13 28.04 2.15
CA TRP A 54 -15.16 29.04 1.09
C TRP A 54 -16.58 29.44 0.73
N LYS A 55 -16.68 30.56 0.02
CA LYS A 55 -17.90 30.95 -0.70
C LYS A 55 -17.60 30.86 -2.19
N SER A 56 -18.56 30.33 -2.97
CA SER A 56 -18.39 30.26 -4.43
C SER A 56 -18.10 31.67 -4.98
N GLY A 57 -17.01 31.80 -5.75
CA GLY A 57 -16.59 33.05 -6.39
C GLY A 57 -15.90 34.10 -5.52
N ASN A 58 -15.47 33.79 -4.29
CA ASN A 58 -14.88 34.81 -3.39
C ASN A 58 -13.54 34.38 -2.77
N TYR A 59 -13.58 33.81 -1.56
CA TYR A 59 -12.40 33.52 -0.75
C TYR A 59 -12.37 32.05 -0.34
N VAL A 60 -11.18 31.47 -0.26
CA VAL A 60 -10.94 30.12 0.24
C VAL A 60 -10.06 30.20 1.48
N ASN A 61 -10.53 29.65 2.59
CA ASN A 61 -9.83 29.61 3.87
C ASN A 61 -9.52 28.16 4.24
N ILE A 62 -8.32 27.70 3.89
CA ILE A 62 -7.81 26.36 4.21
C ILE A 62 -7.05 26.41 5.52
N SER A 63 -7.30 25.48 6.43
CA SER A 63 -6.54 25.41 7.68
C SER A 63 -5.09 25.00 7.45
N THR A 64 -4.20 25.42 8.35
CA THR A 64 -2.75 25.27 8.20
C THR A 64 -2.29 23.83 7.98
N ILE A 65 -2.94 22.87 8.62
CA ILE A 65 -2.64 21.43 8.51
C ILE A 65 -2.93 20.88 7.10
N TYR A 66 -3.85 21.51 6.38
CA TYR A 66 -4.35 21.05 5.07
C TYR A 66 -3.92 21.93 3.89
N LYS A 67 -3.23 23.04 4.14
CA LYS A 67 -2.94 24.11 3.16
C LYS A 67 -2.30 23.61 1.85
N ASP A 68 -1.37 22.67 1.94
CA ASP A 68 -0.65 22.13 0.76
C ASP A 68 -1.21 20.78 0.30
N ARG A 69 -2.30 20.31 0.92
CA ARG A 69 -2.88 19.00 0.70
C ARG A 69 -4.28 19.04 0.12
N VAL A 70 -4.97 20.19 0.19
CA VAL A 70 -6.38 20.30 -0.20
C VAL A 70 -6.55 21.23 -1.38
N THR A 71 -7.30 20.76 -2.38
CA THR A 71 -7.79 21.58 -3.49
C THR A 71 -9.31 21.58 -3.48
N THR A 72 -9.93 22.74 -3.64
CA THR A 72 -11.39 22.91 -3.67
C THR A 72 -11.93 22.95 -5.08
N PHE A 73 -13.17 22.49 -5.28
CA PHE A 73 -13.88 22.56 -6.55
C PHE A 73 -15.19 23.34 -6.40
N GLU A 74 -15.65 23.99 -7.47
CA GLU A 74 -16.86 24.83 -7.46
C GLU A 74 -18.13 24.08 -7.06
N ASN A 75 -18.19 22.78 -7.34
CA ASN A 75 -19.31 21.91 -6.98
C ASN A 75 -19.34 21.51 -5.49
N GLY A 76 -18.44 22.04 -4.67
CA GLY A 76 -18.35 21.75 -3.23
C GLY A 76 -17.39 20.60 -2.89
N SER A 77 -16.85 19.90 -3.90
CA SER A 77 -15.91 18.79 -3.69
C SER A 77 -14.56 19.31 -3.22
N ILE A 78 -13.80 18.43 -2.58
CA ILE A 78 -12.38 18.65 -2.28
C ILE A 78 -11.54 17.45 -2.70
N GLN A 79 -10.32 17.70 -3.17
CA GLN A 79 -9.30 16.67 -3.32
C GLN A 79 -8.35 16.76 -2.13
N LEU A 80 -8.06 15.61 -1.52
CA LEU A 80 -7.06 15.48 -0.46
C LEU A 80 -5.87 14.68 -1.00
N LEU A 81 -4.69 15.29 -0.93
CA LEU A 81 -3.44 14.74 -1.44
C LEU A 81 -2.69 13.95 -0.36
N ASN A 82 -1.96 12.92 -0.82
CA ASN A 82 -1.03 12.13 -0.02
C ASN A 82 -1.66 11.66 1.29
N VAL A 83 -2.76 10.92 1.21
CA VAL A 83 -3.49 10.47 2.40
C VAL A 83 -2.63 9.56 3.27
N GLY A 84 -2.72 9.72 4.59
CA GLY A 84 -2.06 8.87 5.57
C GLY A 84 -3.06 8.27 6.54
N MET A 85 -2.59 7.39 7.42
CA MET A 85 -3.44 6.71 8.41
C MET A 85 -4.22 7.68 9.32
N ARG A 86 -3.69 8.90 9.52
CA ARG A 86 -4.34 9.94 10.32
C ARG A 86 -5.52 10.60 9.64
N ASP A 87 -5.63 10.48 8.32
CA ASP A 87 -6.74 11.05 7.55
C ASP A 87 -7.97 10.13 7.56
N ALA A 88 -7.85 8.88 8.03
CA ALA A 88 -9.00 8.02 8.22
C ALA A 88 -10.02 8.65 9.18
N GLY A 89 -11.31 8.52 8.85
CA GLY A 89 -12.39 9.09 9.66
C GLY A 89 -13.56 9.60 8.83
N TYR A 90 -14.32 10.51 9.43
CA TYR A 90 -15.53 11.08 8.84
C TYR A 90 -15.25 12.49 8.32
N TYR A 91 -15.69 12.74 7.10
CA TYR A 91 -15.60 14.03 6.44
C TYR A 91 -17.00 14.60 6.30
N PHE A 92 -17.27 15.67 7.03
CA PHE A 92 -18.55 16.35 7.02
C PHE A 92 -18.47 17.58 6.13
N ILE A 93 -19.41 17.68 5.20
CA ILE A 93 -19.64 18.90 4.44
C ILE A 93 -20.90 19.58 4.97
N THR A 94 -20.83 20.89 5.14
CA THR A 94 -21.99 21.76 5.34
C THR A 94 -22.07 22.74 4.20
N VAL A 95 -23.23 22.81 3.53
CA VAL A 95 -23.52 23.82 2.52
C VAL A 95 -24.62 24.71 3.08
N THR A 96 -24.30 25.99 3.25
CA THR A 96 -25.21 27.00 3.80
C THR A 96 -25.50 28.04 2.73
N GLU A 97 -26.76 28.18 2.34
CA GLU A 97 -27.23 29.25 1.46
C GLU A 97 -27.38 30.56 2.25
N GLU A 98 -27.15 31.68 1.58
CA GLU A 98 -27.20 33.03 2.17
C GLU A 98 -28.48 33.33 2.98
N TYR A 99 -29.62 32.75 2.60
CA TYR A 99 -30.91 32.94 3.27
C TYR A 99 -31.16 31.98 4.45
N GLY A 100 -30.13 31.23 4.88
CA GLY A 100 -30.13 30.47 6.14
C GLY A 100 -30.49 28.98 6.01
N THR A 101 -30.84 28.51 4.82
CA THR A 101 -31.04 27.09 4.52
C THR A 101 -29.69 26.37 4.48
N ASN A 102 -29.55 25.29 5.26
CA ASN A 102 -28.35 24.46 5.25
C ASN A 102 -28.67 22.99 4.96
N THR A 103 -27.69 22.32 4.37
CA THR A 103 -27.71 20.88 4.14
C THR A 103 -26.34 20.30 4.46
N TYR A 104 -26.31 19.02 4.77
CA TYR A 104 -25.14 18.33 5.29
C TYR A 104 -24.93 17.03 4.55
N GLY A 105 -23.66 16.65 4.41
CA GLY A 105 -23.26 15.37 3.84
C GLY A 105 -22.11 14.80 4.65
N THR A 106 -21.96 13.48 4.59
CA THR A 106 -20.89 12.76 5.26
C THR A 106 -20.25 11.78 4.29
N ILE A 107 -18.92 11.76 4.26
CA ILE A 107 -18.12 10.74 3.57
C ILE A 107 -17.23 10.06 4.60
N ILE A 108 -17.20 8.73 4.59
CA ILE A 108 -16.32 7.91 5.41
C ILE A 108 -15.09 7.57 4.58
N VAL A 109 -13.91 7.84 5.12
CA VAL A 109 -12.63 7.49 4.49
C VAL A 109 -11.93 6.43 5.33
N ASN A 110 -11.68 5.28 4.70
CA ASN A 110 -10.84 4.23 5.23
C ASN A 110 -9.47 4.29 4.56
N VAL A 111 -8.38 4.23 5.34
CA VAL A 111 -7.01 4.24 4.81
C VAL A 111 -6.32 2.93 5.17
N TYR A 112 -5.70 2.31 4.17
CA TYR A 112 -4.96 1.05 4.30
C TYR A 112 -3.48 1.26 3.99
N GLU A 113 -2.61 0.59 4.74
CA GLU A 113 -1.20 0.48 4.39
C GLU A 113 -1.01 -0.56 3.28
N ILE A 114 -0.18 -0.23 2.30
CA ILE A 114 0.15 -1.15 1.23
C ILE A 114 1.39 -1.95 1.62
N VAL A 115 1.20 -3.22 1.96
CA VAL A 115 2.27 -4.14 2.36
C VAL A 115 2.95 -4.78 1.13
N TYR A 116 3.46 -3.98 0.18
CA TYR A 116 4.16 -4.53 -1.00
C TYR A 116 5.65 -4.75 -0.78
N GLU A 117 6.32 -3.90 0.01
CA GLU A 117 7.77 -4.02 0.23
C GLU A 117 8.14 -5.28 0.99
N ASP A 118 7.37 -5.65 2.02
CA ASP A 118 7.63 -6.85 2.81
C ASP A 118 7.47 -8.12 1.97
N LEU A 119 6.48 -8.18 1.08
CA LEU A 119 6.26 -9.36 0.24
C LEU A 119 7.36 -9.51 -0.81
N HIS A 120 7.81 -8.41 -1.43
CA HIS A 120 8.95 -8.43 -2.35
C HIS A 120 10.25 -8.82 -1.64
N PHE A 121 10.50 -8.27 -0.46
CA PHE A 121 11.67 -8.61 0.34
C PHE A 121 11.69 -10.10 0.70
N VAL A 122 10.55 -10.64 1.16
CA VAL A 122 10.39 -12.06 1.47
C VAL A 122 10.60 -12.94 0.23
N ALA A 123 10.04 -12.55 -0.92
CA ALA A 123 10.20 -13.30 -2.17
C ALA A 123 11.66 -13.33 -2.65
N VAL A 124 12.35 -12.19 -2.61
CA VAL A 124 13.77 -12.10 -2.98
C VAL A 124 14.64 -12.91 -2.03
N LEU A 125 14.39 -12.83 -0.73
CA LEU A 125 15.09 -13.64 0.27
C LEU A 125 14.89 -15.13 0.02
N PHE A 126 13.66 -15.57 -0.25
CA PHE A 126 13.36 -16.96 -0.54
C PHE A 126 14.06 -17.45 -1.81
N ALA A 127 14.06 -16.65 -2.89
CA ALA A 127 14.77 -16.96 -4.13
C ALA A 127 16.29 -17.08 -3.90
N PHE A 128 16.87 -16.17 -3.10
CA PHE A 128 18.27 -16.24 -2.72
C PHE A 128 18.61 -17.52 -1.95
N LEU A 129 17.82 -17.86 -0.93
CA LEU A 129 18.01 -19.08 -0.14
C LEU A 129 17.88 -20.35 -0.99
N ALA A 130 16.92 -20.39 -1.92
CA ALA A 130 16.75 -21.50 -2.84
C ALA A 130 17.98 -21.68 -3.74
N ALA A 131 18.52 -20.58 -4.29
CA ALA A 131 19.73 -20.62 -5.11
C ALA A 131 20.96 -21.12 -4.31
N VAL A 132 21.17 -20.59 -3.09
CA VAL A 132 22.25 -21.03 -2.20
C VAL A 132 22.11 -22.53 -1.89
N SER A 133 20.89 -23.00 -1.62
CA SER A 133 20.66 -24.43 -1.33
C SER A 133 21.01 -25.33 -2.52
N ALA A 134 20.64 -24.93 -3.74
CA ALA A 134 20.94 -25.68 -4.96
C ALA A 134 22.45 -25.76 -5.20
N ILE A 135 23.17 -24.65 -4.99
CA ILE A 135 24.63 -24.60 -5.08
C ILE A 135 25.26 -25.57 -4.07
N LEU A 136 24.84 -25.53 -2.81
CA LEU A 136 25.36 -26.42 -1.77
C LEU A 136 25.09 -27.91 -2.09
N ILE A 137 23.90 -28.24 -2.59
CA ILE A 137 23.56 -29.61 -3.01
C ILE A 137 24.47 -30.05 -4.16
N CYS A 138 24.69 -29.18 -5.16
CA CYS A 138 25.62 -29.47 -6.26
C CYS A 138 27.06 -29.68 -5.75
N PHE A 139 27.55 -28.84 -4.84
CA PHE A 139 28.86 -29.00 -4.21
C PHE A 139 28.96 -30.32 -3.45
N MET A 140 27.97 -30.64 -2.61
CA MET A 140 27.94 -31.90 -1.87
C MET A 140 27.93 -33.12 -2.80
N TRP A 141 27.18 -33.06 -3.89
CA TRP A 141 27.15 -34.13 -4.88
C TRP A 141 28.51 -34.30 -5.59
N LEU A 142 29.18 -33.20 -5.95
CA LEU A 142 30.52 -33.23 -6.53
C LEU A 142 31.54 -33.81 -5.53
N CYS A 143 31.51 -33.37 -4.27
CA CYS A 143 32.36 -33.90 -3.20
C CYS A 143 32.13 -35.40 -2.97
N ASN A 144 30.87 -35.84 -2.95
CA ASN A 144 30.53 -37.25 -2.80
C ASN A 144 31.03 -38.08 -3.99
N LYS A 145 30.84 -37.58 -5.21
CA LYS A 145 31.30 -38.25 -6.43
C LYS A 145 32.83 -38.33 -6.49
N SER A 146 33.54 -37.28 -6.10
CA SER A 146 35.01 -37.32 -6.02
C SER A 146 35.47 -38.32 -4.96
N LEU A 147 34.87 -38.34 -3.77
CA LEU A 147 35.21 -39.31 -2.72
C LEU A 147 35.04 -40.75 -3.20
N HIS A 148 33.91 -41.04 -3.86
CA HIS A 148 33.66 -42.37 -4.41
C HIS A 148 34.67 -42.77 -5.51
N LEU A 149 35.07 -41.82 -6.36
CA LEU A 149 36.12 -42.06 -7.38
C LEU A 149 37.48 -42.31 -6.73
N PHE A 150 37.86 -41.52 -5.72
CA PHE A 150 39.10 -41.73 -4.97
C PHE A 150 39.12 -43.10 -4.29
N GLN A 151 38.07 -43.46 -3.55
CA GLN A 151 37.96 -44.76 -2.90
C GLN A 151 38.10 -45.92 -3.91
N LYS A 152 37.38 -45.84 -5.05
CA LYS A 152 37.46 -46.88 -6.10
C LYS A 152 38.86 -47.00 -6.69
N THR A 153 39.58 -45.89 -6.84
CA THR A 153 40.94 -45.88 -7.38
C THR A 153 41.93 -46.48 -6.38
N THR A 154 41.80 -46.13 -5.09
CA THR A 154 42.63 -46.71 -4.01
C THR A 154 42.42 -48.21 -3.88
N HIS A 155 41.16 -48.68 -3.86
CA HIS A 155 40.88 -50.13 -3.80
C HIS A 155 41.43 -50.90 -5.00
N LYS A 156 41.41 -50.33 -6.22
CA LYS A 156 42.01 -50.96 -7.40
C LYS A 156 43.54 -51.07 -7.30
N LEU A 157 44.20 -50.02 -6.82
CA LEU A 157 45.65 -50.04 -6.60
C LEU A 157 46.03 -51.07 -5.53
N THR A 158 45.31 -51.10 -4.40
CA THR A 158 45.59 -52.09 -3.34
C THR A 158 45.36 -53.52 -3.81
N ALA A 159 44.34 -53.80 -4.62
CA ALA A 159 44.10 -55.13 -5.17
C ALA A 159 45.19 -55.55 -6.17
N SER A 160 45.60 -54.66 -7.09
CA SER A 160 46.66 -54.92 -8.06
C SER A 160 48.01 -55.19 -7.39
N THR A 161 48.35 -54.43 -6.34
CA THR A 161 49.59 -54.65 -5.59
C THR A 161 49.57 -55.95 -4.80
N THR A 162 48.43 -56.38 -4.24
CA THR A 162 48.32 -57.69 -3.58
C THR A 162 48.48 -58.85 -4.56
N GLU A 163 47.88 -58.77 -5.75
CA GLU A 163 48.03 -59.79 -6.80
C GLU A 163 49.48 -59.92 -7.29
N GLU A 164 50.20 -58.79 -7.44
CA GLU A 164 51.63 -58.80 -7.80
C GLU A 164 52.51 -59.44 -6.72
N ILE A 165 52.24 -59.17 -5.44
CA ILE A 165 53.01 -59.75 -4.32
C ILE A 165 52.75 -61.26 -4.20
N GLU A 166 51.51 -61.72 -4.43
CA GLU A 166 51.20 -63.16 -4.41
C GLU A 166 51.88 -63.92 -5.55
N LEU A 167 51.96 -63.34 -6.76
CA LEU A 167 52.62 -63.97 -7.91
C LEU A 167 54.13 -64.15 -7.67
N GLU A 168 54.79 -63.15 -7.08
CA GLU A 168 56.24 -63.17 -6.82
C GLU A 168 56.61 -64.19 -5.72
N THR A 169 55.72 -64.47 -4.78
CA THR A 169 55.92 -65.50 -3.74
C THR A 169 55.71 -66.95 -4.20
N ILE A 170 55.10 -67.17 -5.37
CA ILE A 170 54.84 -68.52 -5.93
C ILE A 170 55.96 -68.97 -6.88
N GLU A 171 56.77 -68.04 -7.41
CA GLU A 171 57.91 -68.34 -8.32
C GLU A 171 59.24 -68.66 -7.59
N CYS A 172 59.28 -68.71 -6.26
CA CYS A 172 60.45 -69.13 -5.45
C CYS A 172 60.25 -70.52 -4.83
#